data_AF-A0A920FH20-F1
#
_entry.id   AF-A0A920FH20-F1
#
_cell.length_a   1.000
_cell.length_b   1.000
_cell.length_c   1.000
_cell.angle_alpha   90.00
_cell.angle_beta   90.00
_cell.angle_gamma   90.00
#
_symmetry.space_group_name_H-M   'P 1'
#
loop_
_entity.id
_entity.type
_entity.pdbx_description
1 polymer ?
#
loop_
_entity_poly.entity_id
_entity_poly.type
_entity_poly.pdbx_seq_one_letter_code
_entity_poly.pdbx_strand_id
1 'polypeptide(L)'
;MNFIEAIIDTLGSEFNINNDRIYACGYSEGGIFSYELGCRLNNRIAAFASVSGSMLTESYRLTNGFGSCSPNHPTAVLLIPGTNDGSFHSMYNGFQPYYLSVNEINHLLVNT
;
A
#
# COMPACT_ATOMS: atom_id res chain seq x y z
N MET A 1 12.98 -3.33 0.53
CA MET A 1 12.39 -2.54 -0.56
C MET A 1 13.31 -1.34 -0.71
N ASN A 2 14.54 -1.63 -1.15
CA ASN A 2 15.72 -1.03 -0.53
C ASN A 2 15.93 0.45 -0.90
N PHE A 3 15.42 0.85 -2.07
CA PHE A 3 15.53 2.23 -2.52
C PHE A 3 14.75 3.20 -1.62
N ILE A 4 13.51 2.86 -1.26
CA ILE A 4 12.69 3.74 -0.41
C ILE A 4 13.19 3.74 1.03
N GLU A 5 13.65 2.59 1.54
CA GLU A 5 14.33 2.54 2.85
C GLU A 5 15.55 3.46 2.89
N ALA A 6 16.39 3.41 1.87
CA ALA A 6 17.56 4.29 1.78
C ALA A 6 17.16 5.77 1.73
N ILE A 7 16.10 6.13 1.01
CA ILE A 7 15.60 7.52 1.00
C ILE A 7 15.18 7.94 2.41
N ILE A 8 14.41 7.11 3.12
CA ILE A 8 13.98 7.43 4.49
C ILE A 8 15.20 7.61 5.40
N ASP A 9 16.17 6.69 5.32
CA ASP A 9 17.38 6.74 6.15
C ASP A 9 18.24 7.98 5.85
N THR A 10 18.44 8.32 4.58
CA THR A 10 19.19 9.52 4.18
C THR A 10 18.50 10.78 4.69
N LEU A 11 17.20 10.93 4.42
CA LEU A 11 16.45 12.11 4.87
C LEU A 11 16.39 12.22 6.40
N GLY A 12 16.27 11.08 7.11
CA GLY A 12 16.31 11.04 8.58
C GLY A 12 17.68 11.40 9.17
N SER A 13 18.76 11.26 8.39
CA SER A 13 20.11 11.70 8.80
C SER A 13 20.37 13.18 8.53
N GLU A 14 19.72 13.75 7.52
CA GLU A 14 19.92 15.14 7.08
C GLU A 14 18.94 16.13 7.74
N PHE A 15 17.75 15.66 8.10
CA PHE A 15 16.66 16.48 8.62
C PHE A 15 16.09 15.89 9.90
N ASN A 16 15.49 16.74 10.73
CA ASN A 16 14.81 16.30 11.95
C ASN A 16 13.41 15.73 11.62
N ILE A 17 13.38 14.51 11.08
CA ILE A 17 12.16 13.78 10.73
C ILE A 17 11.76 12.88 11.89
N ASN A 18 10.46 12.80 12.18
CA ASN A 18 9.93 11.80 13.09
C ASN A 18 9.78 10.45 12.36
N ASN A 19 10.67 9.50 12.63
CA ASN A 19 10.66 8.17 12.01
C ASN A 19 9.44 7.32 12.36
N ASP A 20 8.69 7.67 13.42
CA ASP A 20 7.44 7.00 13.78
C ASP A 20 6.23 7.60 13.05
N ARG A 21 6.45 8.62 12.20
CA ARG A 21 5.39 9.37 11.49
C ARG A 21 5.72 9.55 10.01
N ILE A 22 6.09 8.45 9.35
CA ILE A 22 6.32 8.43 7.91
C ILE A 22 5.04 7.94 7.22
N TYR A 23 4.62 8.68 6.20
CA TYR A 23 3.38 8.44 5.46
C TYR A 23 3.68 8.23 3.98
N ALA A 24 2.97 7.32 3.34
CA ALA A 24 3.02 7.13 1.89
C ALA A 24 1.69 7.53 1.25
N CYS A 25 1.73 8.17 0.08
CA CYS A 25 0.53 8.38 -0.71
C CYS A 25 0.82 8.37 -2.20
N GLY A 26 -0.18 8.01 -2.99
CA GLY A 26 -0.05 8.02 -4.44
C GLY A 26 -1.37 7.83 -5.19
N TYR A 27 -1.30 8.15 -6.47
CA TYR A 27 -2.40 8.07 -7.43
C TYR A 27 -2.09 7.04 -8.52
N SER A 28 -3.09 6.30 -9.00
CA SER A 28 -2.91 5.28 -10.05
C SER A 28 -1.93 4.18 -9.59
N GLU A 29 -0.89 3.88 -10.36
CA GLU A 29 0.22 3.01 -9.98
C GLU A 29 0.91 3.46 -8.68
N GLY A 30 0.90 4.76 -8.37
CA GLY A 30 1.39 5.27 -7.09
C GLY A 30 0.51 4.86 -5.90
N GLY A 31 -0.79 4.65 -6.11
CA GLY A 31 -1.71 4.12 -5.11
C GLY A 31 -1.41 2.64 -4.82
N ILE A 32 -1.16 1.86 -5.88
CA ILE A 32 -0.68 0.47 -5.77
C ILE A 32 0.64 0.43 -5.00
N PHE A 33 1.59 1.29 -5.37
CA PHE A 33 2.88 1.39 -4.69
C PHE A 33 2.75 1.78 -3.21
N SER A 34 1.75 2.61 -2.86
CA SER A 34 1.48 2.97 -1.46
C SER A 34 1.03 1.76 -0.64
N TYR A 35 0.24 0.84 -1.20
CA TYR A 35 -0.04 -0.45 -0.55
C TYR A 35 1.23 -1.28 -0.38
N GLU A 36 2.07 -1.35 -1.42
CA GLU A 36 3.32 -2.11 -1.34
C GLU A 36 4.25 -1.59 -0.24
N LEU A 37 4.29 -0.28 -0.05
CA LEU A 37 5.03 0.34 1.05
C LEU A 37 4.41 -0.02 2.41
N GLY A 38 3.09 0.09 2.55
CA GLY A 38 2.38 -0.30 3.77
C GLY A 38 2.58 -1.79 4.13
N CYS A 39 2.68 -2.67 3.15
CA CYS A 39 2.93 -4.10 3.35
C CYS A 39 4.40 -4.42 3.64
N ARG A 40 5.30 -3.97 2.76
CA ARG A 40 6.70 -4.44 2.74
C ARG A 40 7.62 -3.61 3.63
N LEU A 41 7.22 -2.39 3.96
CA LEU A 41 7.90 -1.49 4.88
C LEU A 41 6.97 -1.12 6.05
N ASN A 42 6.12 -2.06 6.48
CA ASN A 42 5.14 -1.84 7.53
C ASN A 42 5.77 -1.20 8.77
N ASN A 43 6.92 -1.72 9.22
CA ASN A 43 7.71 -1.20 10.35
C ASN A 43 8.25 0.23 10.17
N ARG A 44 8.19 0.80 8.98
CA ARG A 44 8.63 2.18 8.68
C ARG A 44 7.46 3.09 8.32
N ILE A 45 6.34 2.55 7.83
CA ILE A 45 5.21 3.32 7.32
C ILE A 45 4.08 3.31 8.35
N ALA A 46 3.87 4.45 9.00
CA ALA A 46 2.85 4.60 10.03
C ALA A 46 1.42 4.56 9.45
N ALA A 47 1.23 5.13 8.25
CA ALA A 47 -0.04 5.11 7.53
C ALA A 47 0.17 5.42 6.04
N PHE A 48 -0.81 5.08 5.21
CA PHE A 48 -0.75 5.41 3.78
C PHE A 48 -2.12 5.75 3.17
N ALA A 49 -2.09 6.40 2.01
CA ALA A 49 -3.27 6.72 1.22
C ALA A 49 -3.15 6.23 -0.23
N SER A 50 -4.23 5.67 -0.78
CA SER A 50 -4.31 5.27 -2.18
C SER A 50 -5.47 5.98 -2.88
N VAL A 51 -5.19 6.56 -4.05
CA VAL A 51 -6.18 7.20 -4.92
C VAL A 51 -6.21 6.50 -6.26
N SER A 52 -7.36 5.98 -6.69
CA SER A 52 -7.48 5.20 -7.94
C SER A 52 -6.35 4.17 -8.06
N GLY A 53 -6.19 3.31 -7.07
CA GLY A 53 -5.25 2.19 -7.12
C GLY A 53 -5.67 1.14 -6.12
N SER A 54 -5.52 -0.12 -6.49
CA SER A 54 -5.94 -1.29 -5.69
C SER A 54 -4.76 -2.11 -5.22
N MET A 55 -4.95 -2.80 -4.11
CA MET A 55 -3.95 -3.71 -3.56
C MET A 55 -3.87 -4.98 -4.41
N LEU A 56 -2.66 -5.51 -4.60
CA LEU A 56 -2.45 -6.80 -5.25
C LEU A 56 -3.04 -7.93 -4.41
N THR A 57 -3.62 -8.93 -5.06
CA THR A 57 -4.04 -10.16 -4.37
C THR A 57 -2.82 -10.91 -3.84
N GLU A 58 -2.98 -11.66 -2.76
CA GLU A 58 -1.90 -12.48 -2.19
C GLU A 58 -1.33 -13.47 -3.22
N SER A 59 -2.18 -14.10 -4.03
CA SER A 59 -1.74 -15.04 -5.07
C SER A 59 -0.87 -14.35 -6.13
N TYR A 60 -1.25 -13.16 -6.58
CA TYR A 60 -0.47 -12.39 -7.54
C TYR A 60 0.85 -11.89 -6.94
N ARG A 61 0.83 -11.45 -5.67
CA ARG A 61 2.04 -11.05 -4.94
C ARG A 61 3.07 -12.18 -4.86
N LEU A 62 2.64 -13.37 -4.44
CA LEU A 62 3.51 -14.52 -4.25
C LEU A 62 4.09 -15.01 -5.58
N THR A 63 3.28 -15.08 -6.64
CA THR A 63 3.73 -15.54 -7.97
C THR A 63 4.70 -14.58 -8.65
N ASN A 64 4.71 -13.29 -8.28
CA ASN A 64 5.59 -12.28 -8.84
C ASN A 64 6.74 -11.87 -7.89
N GLY A 65 6.99 -12.63 -6.82
CA GLY A 65 8.13 -12.42 -5.94
C GLY A 65 8.02 -11.19 -5.01
N PHE A 66 6.82 -10.63 -4.82
CA PHE A 66 6.60 -9.54 -3.86
C PHE A 66 6.56 -10.01 -2.40
N GLY A 67 6.37 -11.32 -2.19
CA GLY A 67 6.22 -11.92 -0.87
C GLY A 67 4.83 -11.66 -0.26
N SER A 68 4.52 -12.39 0.80
CA SER A 68 3.26 -12.21 1.53
C SER A 68 3.15 -10.82 2.14
N CYS A 69 1.95 -10.25 2.16
CA CYS A 69 1.70 -9.06 2.97
C CYS A 69 1.31 -9.49 4.39
N SER A 70 2.24 -9.33 5.34
CA SER A 70 2.00 -9.59 6.76
C SER A 70 2.30 -8.33 7.58
N PRO A 71 1.33 -7.42 7.71
CA PRO A 71 1.44 -6.26 8.59
C PRO A 71 1.77 -6.72 10.03
N ASN A 72 2.71 -6.04 10.68
CA ASN A 72 3.16 -6.36 12.04
C ASN A 72 2.64 -5.37 13.09
N HIS A 73 1.95 -4.32 12.68
CA HIS A 73 1.15 -3.44 13.53
C HIS A 73 -0.07 -2.88 12.76
N PRO A 74 -1.08 -2.35 13.48
CA PRO A 74 -2.17 -1.61 12.84
C PRO A 74 -1.62 -0.43 12.04
N THR A 75 -1.99 -0.33 10.76
CA THR A 75 -1.58 0.77 9.87
C THR A 75 -2.84 1.50 9.44
N ALA A 76 -2.88 2.82 9.66
CA ALA A 76 -4.04 3.59 9.20
C ALA A 76 -4.01 3.71 7.67
N VAL A 77 -5.18 3.58 7.04
CA VAL A 77 -5.31 3.56 5.58
C VAL A 77 -6.42 4.52 5.14
N LEU A 78 -6.11 5.37 4.16
CA LEU A 78 -7.12 6.18 3.46
C LEU A 78 -7.28 5.66 2.03
N LEU A 79 -8.51 5.28 1.68
CA LEU A 79 -8.87 4.77 0.36
C LEU A 79 -9.76 5.78 -0.36
N ILE A 80 -9.36 6.18 -1.57
CA ILE A 80 -10.17 7.04 -2.45
C ILE A 80 -10.39 6.30 -3.79
N PRO A 81 -11.30 5.31 -3.83
CA PRO A 81 -11.64 4.59 -5.05
C PRO A 81 -12.71 5.33 -5.87
N GLY A 82 -12.79 5.03 -7.16
CA GLY A 82 -13.87 5.50 -8.04
C GLY A 82 -14.82 4.35 -8.40
N THR A 83 -16.13 4.51 -8.16
CA THR A 83 -17.14 3.49 -8.52
C THR A 83 -17.26 3.29 -10.04
N ASN A 84 -16.89 4.30 -10.82
CA ASN A 84 -16.93 4.30 -12.28
C ASN A 84 -15.53 4.32 -12.90
N ASP A 85 -14.49 4.00 -12.13
CA ASP A 85 -13.13 3.85 -12.66
C ASP A 85 -13.02 2.52 -13.39
N GLY A 86 -12.85 2.59 -14.72
CA GLY A 86 -12.75 1.42 -15.59
C GLY A 86 -11.34 0.85 -15.71
N SER A 87 -10.35 1.43 -15.04
CA SER A 87 -8.97 0.95 -15.07
C SER A 87 -8.86 -0.36 -14.29
N PHE A 88 -8.28 -1.41 -14.89
CA PHE A 88 -8.18 -2.74 -14.25
C PHE A 88 -7.55 -2.72 -12.85
N HIS A 89 -6.59 -1.82 -12.62
CA HIS A 89 -5.88 -1.69 -11.34
C HIS A 89 -6.60 -0.80 -10.31
N SER A 90 -7.79 -0.29 -10.62
CA SER A 90 -8.55 0.66 -9.77
C SER A 90 -10.03 0.33 -9.65
N MET A 91 -10.49 -0.78 -10.23
CA MET A 91 -11.90 -1.17 -10.20
C MET A 91 -12.38 -1.32 -8.76
N TYR A 92 -13.49 -0.67 -8.42
CA TYR A 92 -14.07 -0.70 -7.07
C TYR A 92 -14.34 -2.14 -6.57
N ASN A 93 -14.80 -3.00 -7.47
CA ASN A 93 -15.10 -4.41 -7.20
C ASN A 93 -13.89 -5.35 -7.36
N GLY A 94 -12.68 -4.80 -7.56
CA GLY A 94 -11.48 -5.59 -7.80
C GLY A 94 -11.42 -6.17 -9.22
N PHE A 95 -10.29 -6.80 -9.53
CA PHE A 95 -10.06 -7.45 -10.81
C PHE A 95 -9.23 -8.72 -10.59
N GLN A 96 -9.92 -9.82 -10.33
CA GLN A 96 -9.30 -11.11 -10.04
C GLN A 96 -8.64 -11.69 -11.31
N PRO A 97 -7.49 -12.39 -11.18
CA PRO A 97 -6.79 -12.72 -9.93
C PRO A 97 -5.79 -11.64 -9.46
N TYR A 98 -5.81 -10.42 -10.03
CA TYR A 98 -4.71 -9.44 -9.89
C TYR A 98 -4.90 -8.46 -8.74
N TYR A 99 -6.09 -7.86 -8.62
CA TYR A 99 -6.36 -6.75 -7.70
C TYR A 99 -7.56 -7.05 -6.81
N LEU A 100 -7.42 -6.74 -5.52
CA LEU A 100 -8.49 -6.83 -4.53
C LEU A 100 -9.55 -5.75 -4.75
N SER A 101 -10.78 -6.05 -4.36
CA SER A 101 -11.88 -5.09 -4.23
C SER A 101 -11.69 -4.19 -3.01
N VAL A 102 -12.36 -3.04 -3.01
CA VAL A 102 -12.34 -2.11 -1.87
C VAL A 102 -12.80 -2.80 -0.58
N ASN A 103 -13.80 -3.68 -0.66
CA ASN A 103 -14.28 -4.45 0.49
C ASN A 103 -13.22 -5.42 1.03
N GLU A 104 -12.54 -6.16 0.16
CA GLU A 104 -11.47 -7.08 0.56
C GLU A 104 -10.31 -6.32 1.20
N ILE A 105 -9.92 -5.18 0.63
CA ILE A 105 -8.85 -4.31 1.17
C ILE A 105 -9.22 -3.82 2.58
N ASN A 106 -10.46 -3.35 2.78
CA ASN A 106 -10.93 -2.88 4.07
C ASN A 106 -10.93 -4.01 5.12
N HIS A 107 -11.34 -5.22 4.74
CA HIS A 107 -11.26 -6.38 5.62
C HIS A 107 -9.83 -6.74 6.02
N LEU A 108 -8.89 -6.69 5.07
CA LEU A 108 -7.50 -7.07 5.30
C LEU A 108 -6.73 -6.07 6.18
N LEU A 109 -7.00 -4.77 6.05
CA LEU A 109 -6.14 -3.73 6.66
C LEU A 109 -6.76 -3.06 7.90
N VAL A 110 -8.09 -3.13 8.06
CA VAL A 110 -8.79 -2.45 9.17
C VAL A 110 -9.22 -3.42 10.27
N ASN A 111 -9.39 -4.71 9.98
CA ASN A 111 -9.84 -5.71 10.95
C ASN A 111 -8.74 -6.67 11.44
N THR A 112 -7.47 -6.33 11.23
CA THR A 112 -6.31 -7.04 11.81
C THR A 112 -5.99 -6.55 13.21
#